data_AF-A0A929EQ57-F1
#
_entry.id   AF-A0A929EQ57-F1
#
_cell.length_a   1.000
_cell.length_b   1.000
_cell.length_c   1.000
_cell.angle_alpha   90.00
_cell.angle_beta   90.00
_cell.angle_gamma   90.00
#
_symmetry.space_group_name_H-M   'P 1'
#
loop_
_entity.id
_entity.type
_entity.pdbx_description
1 polymer ?
#
loop_
_entity_poly.entity_id
_entity_poly.type
_entity_poly.pdbx_seq_one_letter_code
_entity_poly.pdbx_strand_id
1 'polypeptide(L)'
;MASFSRDSLQWNTAVKTFISIVVSGLVTISIVSYLNFSQSGFNVSLVIYFSLAIAILLLLAAGFSFQNYQALSRPLSSLESITDTFPLLSSKKYNEAREIFKSVENDNAVHSNYQEINQLQFATMQLTGLLEKLDANVNERSSLIHKKNDELQVERDFVKSLLDTAQLIILTVNDDLDITLFNDYGEKITGFKEFELLNTSVSRMFPAGSWIEAQDLFNELLLGNMQIAQMDTELIDKDGIIRQVSWL
;
A
#
# COMPACT_ATOMS: atom_id res chain seq x y z
N MET A 1 -11.17 13.52 17.06
CA MET A 1 -10.02 14.40 17.33
C MET A 1 -10.53 15.82 17.45
N ALA A 2 -10.07 16.56 18.46
CA ALA A 2 -10.64 17.84 18.89
C ALA A 2 -10.66 18.89 17.76
N SER A 3 -11.85 19.37 17.42
CA SER A 3 -12.05 20.54 16.58
C SER A 3 -11.62 21.79 17.34
N PHE A 4 -10.31 22.01 17.45
CA PHE A 4 -9.77 23.32 17.81
C PHE A 4 -10.28 24.31 16.77
N SER A 5 -11.22 25.16 17.16
CA SER A 5 -11.98 25.97 16.20
C SER A 5 -11.01 26.89 15.45
N ARG A 6 -11.05 26.78 14.12
CA ARG A 6 -10.39 27.62 13.10
C ARG A 6 -10.37 29.11 13.46
N ASP A 7 -11.47 29.58 14.04
CA ASP A 7 -11.65 30.97 14.45
C ASP A 7 -10.77 31.33 15.66
N SER A 8 -10.52 30.39 16.58
CA SER A 8 -9.81 30.69 17.84
C SER A 8 -8.33 31.04 17.63
N LEU A 9 -7.61 30.34 16.75
CA LEU A 9 -6.18 30.56 16.55
C LEU A 9 -5.91 31.84 15.73
N GLN A 10 -6.75 32.07 14.72
CA GLN A 10 -6.67 33.23 13.83
C GLN A 10 -7.12 34.51 14.53
N TRP A 11 -8.20 34.44 15.31
CA TRP A 11 -8.66 35.54 16.16
C TRP A 11 -7.62 35.88 17.22
N ASN A 12 -7.02 34.88 17.88
CA ASN A 12 -6.03 35.12 18.93
C ASN A 12 -4.73 35.76 18.37
N THR A 13 -4.31 35.41 17.16
CA THR A 13 -3.13 36.03 16.53
C THR A 13 -3.41 37.46 16.10
N ALA A 14 -4.55 37.71 15.44
CA ALA A 14 -4.99 39.04 15.06
C ALA A 14 -5.15 39.96 16.29
N VAL A 15 -5.84 39.47 17.33
CA VAL A 15 -6.05 40.17 18.60
C VAL A 15 -4.72 40.49 19.29
N LYS A 16 -3.75 39.57 19.34
CA LYS A 16 -2.43 39.85 19.91
C LYS A 16 -1.67 40.93 19.15
N THR A 17 -1.68 40.91 17.81
CA THR A 17 -1.03 41.96 17.00
C THR A 17 -1.70 43.32 17.17
N PHE A 18 -3.04 43.35 17.23
CA PHE A 18 -3.80 44.57 17.48
C PHE A 18 -3.50 45.15 18.88
N ILE A 19 -3.56 44.31 19.92
CA ILE A 19 -3.26 44.72 21.30
C ILE A 19 -1.83 45.25 21.40
N SER A 20 -0.85 44.60 20.76
CA SER A 20 0.55 45.06 20.79
C SER A 20 0.73 46.45 20.18
N ILE A 21 0.08 46.72 19.03
CA ILE A 21 0.16 48.03 18.35
C ILE A 21 -0.53 49.11 19.19
N VAL A 22 -1.72 48.81 19.73
CA VAL A 22 -2.48 49.75 20.55
C VAL A 22 -1.76 50.08 21.85
N VAL A 23 -1.21 49.09 22.55
CA VAL A 23 -0.47 49.29 23.80
C VAL A 23 0.80 50.11 23.56
N SER A 24 1.61 49.76 22.55
CA SER A 24 2.82 50.51 22.21
C SER A 24 2.51 51.97 21.84
N GLY A 25 1.47 52.17 21.03
CA GLY A 25 1.04 53.50 20.61
C GLY A 25 0.44 54.36 21.73
N LEU A 26 -0.29 53.76 22.66
CA LEU A 26 -0.79 54.48 23.85
C LEU A 26 0.34 54.84 24.81
N VAL A 27 1.36 53.99 24.96
CA VAL A 27 2.53 54.27 25.80
C VAL A 27 3.31 55.47 25.24
N THR A 28 3.56 55.52 23.93
CA THR A 28 4.28 56.64 23.31
C THR A 28 3.49 57.95 23.41
N ILE A 29 2.17 57.92 23.14
CA ILE A 29 1.29 59.09 23.30
C ILE A 29 1.28 59.58 24.75
N SER A 30 1.23 58.66 25.73
CA SER A 30 1.23 59.01 27.16
C SER A 30 2.55 59.68 27.59
N ILE A 31 3.69 59.16 27.12
CA ILE A 31 5.02 59.74 27.39
C ILE A 31 5.12 61.15 26.77
N VAL A 32 4.69 61.32 25.52
CA VAL A 32 4.73 62.62 24.83
C VAL A 32 3.77 63.63 25.49
N SER A 33 2.60 63.18 25.95
CA SER A 33 1.62 64.01 26.65
C SER A 33 2.15 64.49 28.00
N TYR A 34 2.80 63.60 28.76
CA TYR A 34 3.42 63.95 30.05
C TYR A 34 4.55 64.99 29.90
N LEU A 35 5.45 64.78 28.92
CA LEU A 35 6.54 65.72 28.66
C LEU A 35 6.02 67.12 28.30
N ASN A 36 5.02 67.20 27.41
CA ASN A 36 4.41 68.46 26.98
C ASN A 36 3.67 69.16 28.12
N PHE A 37 2.95 68.42 28.97
CA PHE A 37 2.25 68.98 30.13
C PHE A 37 3.23 69.60 31.14
N SER A 38 4.38 68.96 31.37
CA SER A 38 5.40 69.49 32.29
C SER A 38 6.03 70.80 31.81
N GLN A 39 6.10 71.01 30.49
CA GLN A 39 6.80 72.14 29.88
C GLN A 39 5.87 73.32 29.55
N SER A 40 4.62 73.06 29.14
CA SER A 40 3.69 74.08 28.61
C SER A 40 2.40 74.26 29.43
N GLY A 41 2.19 73.47 30.49
CA GLY A 41 0.95 73.49 31.27
C GLY A 41 -0.27 72.92 30.53
N PHE A 42 -1.47 73.04 31.13
CA PHE A 42 -2.69 72.50 30.54
C PHE A 42 -3.19 73.37 29.37
N ASN A 43 -3.22 72.81 28.17
CA ASN A 43 -3.76 73.46 26.97
C ASN A 43 -4.83 72.59 26.33
N VAL A 44 -6.03 73.14 26.11
CA VAL A 44 -7.17 72.43 25.53
C VAL A 44 -6.86 71.92 24.11
N SER A 45 -6.07 72.67 23.33
CA SER A 45 -5.67 72.25 21.98
C SER A 45 -4.82 70.97 21.97
N LEU A 46 -3.97 70.77 22.99
CA LEU A 46 -3.17 69.53 23.12
C LEU A 46 -4.06 68.32 23.33
N VAL A 47 -5.13 68.44 24.14
CA VAL A 47 -6.08 67.35 24.38
C VAL A 47 -6.78 66.94 23.07
N ILE A 48 -7.14 67.92 22.23
CA ILE A 48 -7.74 67.66 20.91
C ILE A 48 -6.75 66.91 20.00
N TYR A 49 -5.48 67.34 19.92
CA TYR A 49 -4.47 66.65 19.11
C TYR A 49 -4.20 65.22 19.55
N PHE A 50 -4.14 64.96 20.87
CA PHE A 50 -3.95 63.59 21.38
C PHE A 50 -5.16 62.69 21.14
N SER A 51 -6.38 63.21 21.28
CA SER A 51 -7.61 62.45 20.98
C SER A 51 -7.68 62.03 19.50
N LEU A 52 -7.25 62.92 18.59
CA LEU A 52 -7.15 62.64 17.16
C LEU A 52 -6.07 61.60 16.85
N ALA A 53 -4.91 61.68 17.51
CA ALA A 53 -3.82 60.71 17.36
C ALA A 53 -4.25 59.29 17.78
N ILE A 54 -4.99 59.16 18.89
CA ILE A 54 -5.53 57.86 19.35
C ILE A 54 -6.54 57.30 18.34
N ALA A 55 -7.42 58.13 17.77
CA ALA A 55 -8.39 57.70 16.77
C ALA A 55 -7.70 57.17 15.49
N ILE A 56 -6.66 57.86 15.01
CA ILE A 56 -5.87 57.42 13.85
C ILE A 56 -5.14 56.09 14.14
N LEU A 57 -4.59 55.95 15.34
CA LEU A 57 -3.91 54.73 15.77
C LEU A 57 -4.84 53.52 15.76
N LEU A 58 -6.06 53.66 16.30
CA LEU A 58 -7.07 52.60 16.29
C LEU A 58 -7.46 52.20 14.86
N LEU A 59 -7.61 53.16 13.94
CA LEU A 59 -7.90 52.88 12.54
C LEU A 59 -6.75 52.12 11.85
N LEU A 60 -5.51 52.53 12.07
CA LEU A 60 -4.33 51.85 11.51
C LEU A 60 -4.16 50.44 12.08
N ALA A 61 -4.35 50.26 13.39
CA ALA A 61 -4.27 48.96 14.03
C ALA A 61 -5.36 48.01 13.51
N ALA A 62 -6.59 48.50 13.31
CA ALA A 62 -7.68 47.72 12.72
C ALA A 62 -7.38 47.33 11.27
N GLY A 63 -6.88 48.26 10.45
CA GLY A 63 -6.50 47.99 9.06
C GLY A 63 -5.38 46.95 8.94
N PHE A 64 -4.34 47.06 9.78
CA PHE A 64 -3.23 46.10 9.81
C PHE A 64 -3.69 44.71 10.26
N SER A 65 -4.54 44.64 11.30
CA SER A 65 -5.13 43.39 11.77
C SER A 65 -5.98 42.70 10.69
N PHE A 66 -6.72 43.48 9.89
CA PHE A 66 -7.54 42.95 8.79
C PHE A 66 -6.70 42.40 7.63
N GLN A 67 -5.61 43.09 7.25
CA GLN A 67 -4.68 42.60 6.23
C GLN A 67 -4.01 41.29 6.67
N ASN A 68 -3.58 41.21 7.93
CA ASN A 68 -2.88 40.02 8.44
C ASN A 68 -3.82 38.79 8.53
N TYR A 69 -5.09 39.00 8.86
CA TYR A 69 -6.12 37.95 8.84
C TYR A 69 -6.33 37.36 7.43
N GLN A 70 -6.33 38.20 6.39
CA GLN A 70 -6.43 37.73 5.01
C GLN A 70 -5.18 36.98 4.52
N ALA A 71 -3.99 37.40 4.96
CA ALA A 71 -2.74 36.77 4.57
C ALA A 71 -2.61 35.33 5.12
N LEU A 72 -3.03 35.09 6.36
CA LEU A 72 -2.91 33.78 7.02
C LEU A 72 -4.04 32.79 6.68
N SER A 73 -5.23 33.26 6.32
CA SER A 73 -6.39 32.37 6.09
C SER A 73 -6.27 31.50 4.85
N ARG A 74 -5.55 31.98 3.82
CA ARG A 74 -5.40 31.29 2.53
C ARG A 74 -4.47 30.07 2.55
N PRO A 75 -3.23 30.14 3.06
CA PRO A 75 -2.33 28.98 3.08
C PRO A 75 -2.87 27.80 3.90
N LEU A 76 -3.68 28.07 4.92
CA LEU A 76 -4.32 27.03 5.72
C LEU A 76 -5.43 26.30 4.96
N SER A 77 -6.20 27.03 4.14
CA SER A 77 -7.26 26.45 3.29
C SER A 77 -6.69 25.54 2.20
N SER A 78 -5.53 25.88 1.63
CA SER A 78 -4.85 25.01 0.66
C SER A 78 -4.36 23.71 1.32
N LEU A 79 -3.89 23.76 2.57
CA LEU A 79 -3.42 22.58 3.31
C LEU A 79 -4.57 21.65 3.73
N GLU A 80 -5.72 22.22 4.08
CA GLU A 80 -6.97 21.49 4.33
C GLU A 80 -7.41 20.75 3.07
N SER A 81 -7.52 21.46 1.93
CA SER A 81 -7.86 20.86 0.64
C SER A 81 -6.90 19.73 0.27
N ILE A 82 -5.58 19.90 0.45
CA ILE A 82 -4.58 18.84 0.17
C ILE A 82 -4.83 17.62 1.07
N THR A 83 -5.10 17.83 2.36
CA THR A 83 -5.31 16.75 3.34
C THR A 83 -6.60 15.97 3.03
N ASP A 84 -7.65 16.65 2.59
CA ASP A 84 -8.91 16.04 2.18
C ASP A 84 -8.78 15.24 0.87
N THR A 85 -7.74 15.48 0.06
CA THR A 85 -7.44 14.70 -1.14
C THR A 85 -6.69 13.39 -0.87
N PHE A 86 -6.04 13.22 0.29
CA PHE A 86 -5.30 11.98 0.61
C PHE A 86 -6.18 10.72 0.59
N PRO A 87 -7.41 10.74 1.14
CA PRO A 87 -8.36 9.63 1.00
C PRO A 87 -8.68 9.27 -0.46
N LEU A 88 -8.73 10.25 -1.37
CA LEU A 88 -8.97 10.00 -2.80
C LEU A 88 -7.80 9.26 -3.44
N LEU A 89 -6.56 9.59 -3.05
CA LEU A 89 -5.36 8.86 -3.47
C LEU A 89 -5.38 7.42 -2.98
N SER A 90 -5.76 7.19 -1.72
CA SER A 90 -5.93 5.84 -1.16
C SER A 90 -7.06 5.06 -1.85
N SER A 91 -8.08 5.74 -2.36
CA SER A 91 -9.23 5.14 -3.04
C SER A 91 -9.01 4.97 -4.56
N LYS A 92 -7.76 5.12 -5.03
CA LYS A 92 -7.36 5.03 -6.45
C LYS A 92 -8.07 6.02 -7.39
N LYS A 93 -8.65 7.09 -6.86
CA LYS A 93 -9.34 8.15 -7.61
C LYS A 93 -8.35 9.24 -8.05
N TYR A 94 -7.34 8.84 -8.80
CA TYR A 94 -6.21 9.71 -9.15
C TYR A 94 -6.61 10.92 -10.01
N ASN A 95 -7.62 10.76 -10.87
CA ASN A 95 -8.13 11.86 -11.71
C ASN A 95 -8.86 12.93 -10.89
N GLU A 96 -9.75 12.53 -9.98
CA GLU A 96 -10.46 13.44 -9.07
C GLU A 96 -9.47 14.23 -8.20
N ALA A 97 -8.44 13.54 -7.68
CA ALA A 97 -7.38 14.19 -6.91
C ALA A 97 -6.63 15.25 -7.74
N ARG A 98 -6.32 14.95 -9.00
CA ARG A 98 -5.61 15.86 -9.90
C ARG A 98 -6.43 17.12 -10.23
N GLU A 99 -7.74 17.00 -10.38
CA GLU A 99 -8.60 18.18 -10.60
C GLU A 99 -8.62 19.11 -9.39
N ILE A 100 -8.69 18.56 -8.18
CA ILE A 100 -8.63 19.33 -6.93
C ILE A 100 -7.27 20.04 -6.80
N PHE A 101 -6.16 19.37 -7.13
CA PHE A 101 -4.86 20.03 -7.10
C PHE A 101 -4.75 21.17 -8.12
N LYS A 102 -5.28 21.00 -9.34
CA LYS A 102 -5.27 22.05 -10.37
C LYS A 102 -6.10 23.29 -10.00
N SER A 103 -7.25 23.12 -9.34
CA SER A 103 -8.06 24.26 -8.89
C SER A 103 -7.34 25.08 -7.82
N VAL A 104 -6.65 24.40 -6.89
CA VAL A 104 -5.82 25.03 -5.85
C VAL A 104 -4.59 25.75 -6.45
N GLU A 105 -3.99 25.21 -7.51
CA GLU A 105 -2.87 25.84 -8.22
C GLU A 105 -3.26 27.20 -8.81
N ASN A 106 -4.43 27.26 -9.45
CA ASN A 106 -4.93 28.47 -10.11
C ASN A 106 -5.25 29.59 -9.11
N ASP A 107 -5.79 29.25 -7.93
CA ASP A 107 -6.04 30.23 -6.85
C ASP A 107 -4.73 30.77 -6.24
N ASN A 108 -3.71 29.91 -6.13
CA ASN A 108 -2.41 30.25 -5.55
C ASN A 108 -1.49 30.99 -6.54
N ALA A 109 -1.63 30.77 -7.85
CA ALA A 109 -0.86 31.44 -8.90
C ALA A 109 -1.09 32.97 -8.93
N VAL A 110 -2.24 33.45 -8.41
CA VAL A 110 -2.53 34.89 -8.25
C VAL A 110 -1.67 35.53 -7.13
N HIS A 111 -1.09 34.73 -6.23
CA HIS A 111 -0.35 35.20 -5.05
C HIS A 111 1.02 34.49 -4.96
N SER A 112 1.98 34.97 -5.75
CA SER A 112 3.31 34.40 -6.02
C SER A 112 4.26 34.14 -4.83
N ASN A 113 3.84 34.33 -3.58
CA ASN A 113 4.72 34.32 -2.41
C ASN A 113 4.75 33.00 -1.62
N TYR A 114 4.06 31.94 -2.07
CA TYR A 114 3.95 30.68 -1.33
C TYR A 114 4.72 29.54 -2.02
N GLN A 115 6.05 29.61 -1.99
CA GLN A 115 6.93 28.63 -2.66
C GLN A 115 6.82 27.22 -2.04
N GLU A 116 6.62 27.12 -0.73
CA GLU A 116 6.58 25.84 0.00
C GLU A 116 5.32 25.03 -0.32
N ILE A 117 4.18 25.71 -0.53
CA ILE A 117 2.91 25.06 -0.91
C ILE A 117 3.01 24.49 -2.33
N ASN A 118 3.60 25.25 -3.25
CA ASN A 118 3.83 24.78 -4.62
C ASN A 118 4.76 23.54 -4.64
N GLN A 119 5.78 23.50 -3.77
CA GLN A 119 6.66 22.34 -3.65
C GLN A 119 5.93 21.10 -3.09
N LEU A 120 5.08 21.27 -2.08
CA LEU A 120 4.26 20.18 -1.53
C LEU A 120 3.27 19.65 -2.58
N GLN A 121 2.64 20.54 -3.34
CA GLN A 121 1.72 20.17 -4.41
C GLN A 121 2.43 19.37 -5.50
N PHE A 122 3.62 19.82 -5.93
CA PHE A 122 4.43 19.09 -6.91
C PHE A 122 4.82 17.69 -6.39
N ALA A 123 5.28 17.59 -5.15
CA ALA A 123 5.61 16.31 -4.52
C ALA A 123 4.38 15.37 -4.46
N THR A 124 3.20 15.92 -4.14
CA THR A 124 1.94 15.16 -4.09
C THR A 124 1.52 14.68 -5.49
N MET A 125 1.69 15.50 -6.52
CA MET A 125 1.45 15.10 -7.91
C MET A 125 2.43 14.02 -8.38
N GLN A 126 3.71 14.12 -8.03
CA GLN A 126 4.70 13.08 -8.33
C GLN A 126 4.35 11.75 -7.65
N LEU A 127 4.00 11.80 -6.36
CA LEU A 127 3.59 10.60 -5.62
C LEU A 127 2.34 9.96 -6.23
N THR A 128 1.37 10.77 -6.65
CA THR A 128 0.17 10.29 -7.35
C THR A 128 0.54 9.53 -8.63
N GLY A 129 1.46 10.09 -9.44
CA GLY A 129 1.93 9.41 -10.66
C GLY A 129 2.71 8.11 -10.38
N LEU A 130 3.49 8.07 -9.29
CA LEU A 130 4.18 6.86 -8.86
C LEU A 130 3.20 5.77 -8.41
N LEU A 131 2.17 6.13 -7.64
CA LEU A 131 1.13 5.21 -7.19
C LEU A 131 0.35 4.62 -8.39
N GLU A 132 -0.02 5.46 -9.36
CA GLU A 132 -0.70 5.03 -10.58
C GLU A 132 0.16 4.05 -11.40
N LYS A 133 1.45 4.36 -11.57
CA LYS A 133 2.39 3.47 -12.27
C LYS A 133 2.59 2.13 -11.54
N LEU A 134 2.65 2.17 -10.21
CA LEU A 134 2.79 0.97 -9.40
C LEU A 134 1.53 0.09 -9.52
N ASP A 135 0.34 0.68 -9.44
CA ASP A 135 -0.93 -0.04 -9.59
C ASP A 135 -1.05 -0.69 -10.97
N ALA A 136 -0.69 0.04 -12.02
CA ALA A 136 -0.64 -0.50 -13.38
C ALA A 136 0.31 -1.70 -13.48
N ASN A 137 1.50 -1.62 -12.88
CA ASN A 137 2.47 -2.72 -12.91
C ASN A 137 2.02 -3.94 -12.10
N VAL A 138 1.38 -3.72 -10.94
CA VAL A 138 0.82 -4.82 -10.13
C VAL A 138 -0.27 -5.54 -10.92
N ASN A 139 -1.19 -4.81 -11.57
CA ASN A 139 -2.26 -5.41 -12.36
C ASN A 139 -1.71 -6.19 -13.56
N GLU A 140 -0.71 -5.62 -14.26
CA GLU A 140 -0.03 -6.30 -15.37
C GLU A 140 0.64 -7.61 -14.91
N ARG A 141 1.42 -7.56 -13.82
CA ARG A 141 2.06 -8.76 -13.27
C ARG A 141 1.05 -9.82 -12.83
N SER A 142 -0.04 -9.41 -12.20
CA SER A 142 -1.11 -10.34 -11.79
C SER A 142 -1.70 -11.06 -13.01
N SER A 143 -2.02 -10.33 -14.08
CA SER A 143 -2.54 -10.90 -15.32
C SER A 143 -1.57 -11.89 -15.96
N LEU A 144 -0.28 -11.54 -16.02
CA LEU A 144 0.77 -12.42 -16.54
C LEU A 144 0.92 -13.70 -15.71
N ILE A 145 0.88 -13.61 -14.38
CA ILE A 145 0.95 -14.77 -13.48
C ILE A 145 -0.24 -15.70 -13.70
N HIS A 146 -1.46 -15.17 -13.78
CA HIS A 146 -2.65 -15.98 -14.06
C HIS A 146 -2.53 -16.72 -15.39
N LYS A 147 -2.13 -16.01 -16.44
CA LYS A 147 -1.91 -16.64 -17.76
C LYS A 147 -0.86 -17.75 -17.70
N LYS A 148 0.25 -17.55 -16.99
CA LYS A 148 1.30 -18.57 -16.83
C LYS A 148 0.83 -19.76 -16.01
N ASN A 149 0.03 -19.53 -14.98
CA ASN A 149 -0.56 -20.61 -14.21
C ASN A 149 -1.51 -21.47 -15.06
N ASP A 150 -2.35 -20.83 -15.89
CA ASP A 150 -3.26 -21.54 -16.79
C ASP A 150 -2.48 -22.34 -17.86
N GLU A 151 -1.43 -21.76 -18.45
CA GLU A 151 -0.53 -22.46 -19.38
C GLU A 151 0.11 -23.70 -18.71
N LEU A 152 0.63 -23.55 -17.49
CA LEU A 152 1.22 -24.66 -16.73
C LEU A 152 0.19 -25.73 -16.37
N GLN A 153 -1.03 -25.34 -16.01
CA GLN A 153 -2.10 -26.29 -15.71
C GLN A 153 -2.45 -27.13 -16.94
N VAL A 154 -2.60 -26.49 -18.11
CA VAL A 154 -2.87 -27.20 -19.37
C VAL A 154 -1.73 -28.16 -19.73
N GLU A 155 -0.47 -27.75 -19.56
CA GLU A 155 0.69 -28.61 -19.79
C GLU A 155 0.70 -29.81 -18.84
N ARG A 156 0.43 -29.60 -17.55
CA ARG A 156 0.32 -30.68 -16.57
C ARG A 156 -0.81 -31.65 -16.90
N ASP A 157 -1.98 -31.15 -17.27
CA ASP A 157 -3.14 -31.97 -17.63
C ASP A 157 -2.87 -32.76 -18.91
N PHE A 158 -2.14 -32.18 -19.87
CA PHE A 158 -1.70 -32.88 -21.07
C PHE A 158 -0.73 -34.02 -20.75
N VAL A 159 0.27 -33.80 -19.91
CA VAL A 159 1.19 -34.85 -19.48
C VAL A 159 0.44 -35.97 -18.75
N LYS A 160 -0.49 -35.64 -17.84
CA LYS A 160 -1.30 -36.65 -17.15
C LYS A 160 -2.12 -37.50 -18.15
N SER A 161 -2.77 -36.86 -19.11
CA SER A 161 -3.51 -37.54 -20.20
C SER A 161 -2.63 -38.50 -21.01
N LEU A 162 -1.38 -38.14 -21.31
CA LEU A 162 -0.44 -39.04 -21.99
C LEU A 162 -0.09 -40.27 -21.13
N LEU A 163 0.08 -40.08 -19.81
CA LEU A 163 0.36 -41.19 -18.89
C LEU A 163 -0.86 -42.12 -18.72
N ASP A 164 -2.07 -41.58 -18.74
CA ASP A 164 -3.32 -42.33 -18.57
C ASP A 164 -3.69 -43.17 -19.80
N THR A 165 -3.21 -42.78 -20.98
CA THR A 165 -3.43 -43.53 -22.24
C THR A 165 -2.42 -44.64 -22.48
N ALA A 166 -1.31 -44.68 -21.72
CA ALA A 166 -0.33 -45.74 -21.81
C ALA A 166 -0.90 -47.08 -21.28
N GLN A 167 -0.65 -48.19 -22.00
CA GLN A 167 -1.00 -49.53 -21.54
C GLN A 167 0.09 -50.11 -20.62
N LEU A 168 0.59 -49.30 -19.70
CA LEU A 168 1.67 -49.60 -18.77
C LEU A 168 1.26 -49.06 -17.40
N ILE A 169 1.59 -49.79 -16.33
CA ILE A 169 1.43 -49.27 -14.97
C ILE A 169 2.52 -48.23 -14.77
N ILE A 170 2.15 -46.99 -14.48
CA ILE A 170 3.08 -45.90 -14.22
C ILE A 170 2.79 -45.36 -12.83
N LEU A 171 3.81 -45.37 -11.99
CA LEU A 171 3.80 -44.72 -10.69
C LEU A 171 5.08 -43.91 -10.50
N THR A 172 4.99 -42.85 -9.72
CA THR A 172 6.16 -42.12 -9.23
C THR A 172 6.17 -42.15 -7.72
N VAL A 173 7.36 -42.16 -7.13
CA VAL A 173 7.55 -42.10 -5.67
C VAL A 173 8.42 -40.91 -5.30
N ASN A 174 8.27 -40.40 -4.08
CA ASN A 174 9.18 -39.40 -3.51
C ASN A 174 10.39 -40.08 -2.83
N ASP A 175 11.26 -39.27 -2.22
CA ASP A 175 12.45 -39.73 -1.50
C ASP A 175 12.13 -40.63 -0.29
N ASP A 176 10.90 -40.55 0.25
CA ASP A 176 10.39 -41.38 1.34
C ASP A 176 9.69 -42.67 0.86
N LEU A 177 9.72 -42.95 -0.45
CA LEU A 177 9.03 -44.06 -1.12
C LEU A 177 7.49 -44.01 -1.04
N ASP A 178 6.93 -42.81 -0.87
CA ASP A 178 5.50 -42.55 -0.97
C ASP A 178 5.08 -42.24 -2.41
N ILE A 179 3.97 -42.83 -2.83
CA ILE A 179 3.44 -42.67 -4.20
C ILE A 179 2.95 -41.23 -4.41
N THR A 180 3.45 -40.59 -5.46
CA THR A 180 3.10 -39.21 -5.86
C THR A 180 2.28 -39.12 -7.15
N LEU A 181 2.28 -40.18 -7.97
CA LEU A 181 1.47 -40.31 -9.18
C LEU A 181 1.11 -41.77 -9.38
N PHE A 182 -0.10 -42.03 -9.84
CA PHE A 182 -0.54 -43.35 -10.27
C PHE A 182 -1.48 -43.20 -11.46
N ASN A 183 -1.16 -43.81 -12.60
CA ASN A 183 -1.95 -43.63 -13.83
C ASN A 183 -3.23 -44.49 -13.85
N ASP A 184 -4.18 -44.10 -14.71
CA ASP A 184 -5.47 -44.79 -14.89
C ASP A 184 -5.34 -46.28 -15.25
N TYR A 185 -4.29 -46.65 -15.98
CA TYR A 185 -4.05 -48.06 -16.32
C TYR A 185 -3.67 -48.87 -15.09
N GLY A 186 -2.82 -48.32 -14.21
CA GLY A 186 -2.52 -48.88 -12.90
C GLY A 186 -3.78 -49.12 -12.08
N GLU A 187 -4.71 -48.16 -12.05
CA GLU A 187 -5.99 -48.33 -11.35
C GLU A 187 -6.80 -49.51 -11.90
N LYS A 188 -6.87 -49.63 -13.23
CA LYS A 188 -7.65 -50.70 -13.89
C LYS A 188 -7.10 -52.09 -13.60
N ILE A 189 -5.78 -52.24 -13.53
CA ILE A 189 -5.13 -53.54 -13.31
C ILE A 189 -5.11 -53.93 -11.83
N THR A 190 -4.88 -52.96 -10.94
CA THR A 190 -4.68 -53.21 -9.50
C THR A 190 -5.95 -53.01 -8.66
N GLY A 191 -6.99 -52.37 -9.21
CA GLY A 191 -8.22 -52.04 -8.49
C GLY A 191 -8.09 -50.93 -7.45
N PHE A 192 -6.87 -50.43 -7.19
CA PHE A 192 -6.64 -49.27 -6.35
C PHE A 192 -6.99 -47.98 -7.08
N LYS A 193 -7.53 -47.02 -6.34
CA LYS A 193 -7.72 -45.66 -6.86
C LYS A 193 -6.52 -44.79 -6.52
N GLU A 194 -6.18 -43.85 -7.39
CA GLU A 194 -5.08 -42.90 -7.24
C GLU A 194 -5.18 -42.21 -5.87
N PHE A 195 -6.36 -41.71 -5.50
CA PHE A 195 -6.58 -41.05 -4.21
C PHE A 195 -6.38 -41.97 -2.98
N GLU A 196 -6.45 -43.30 -3.14
CA GLU A 196 -6.21 -44.27 -2.06
C GLU A 196 -4.72 -44.56 -1.86
N LEU A 197 -3.91 -44.34 -2.90
CA LEU A 197 -2.48 -44.64 -2.91
C LEU A 197 -1.60 -43.38 -2.76
N LEU A 198 -2.10 -42.21 -3.17
CA LEU A 198 -1.36 -40.95 -3.07
C LEU A 198 -0.89 -40.67 -1.63
N ASN A 199 0.38 -40.29 -1.49
CA ASN A 199 1.08 -40.05 -0.23
C ASN A 199 1.05 -41.25 0.72
N THR A 200 1.02 -42.48 0.17
CA THR A 200 1.19 -43.70 0.95
C THR A 200 2.38 -44.49 0.41
N SER A 201 3.02 -45.25 1.30
CA SER A 201 4.19 -46.04 0.95
C SER A 201 3.89 -47.05 -0.16
N VAL A 202 4.75 -47.07 -1.19
CA VAL A 202 4.66 -47.99 -2.32
C VAL A 202 4.77 -49.47 -1.90
N SER A 203 5.34 -49.74 -0.72
CA SER A 203 5.42 -51.07 -0.10
C SER A 203 4.07 -51.80 -0.02
N ARG A 204 2.96 -51.05 0.07
CA ARG A 204 1.60 -51.61 0.10
C ARG A 204 1.24 -52.41 -1.15
N MET A 205 1.88 -52.13 -2.28
CA MET A 205 1.64 -52.81 -3.56
C MET A 205 2.46 -54.08 -3.72
N PHE A 206 3.36 -54.39 -2.77
CA PHE A 206 4.22 -55.57 -2.82
C PHE A 206 3.87 -56.56 -1.71
N PRO A 207 3.84 -57.88 -2.00
CA PRO A 207 3.85 -58.88 -0.94
C PRO A 207 5.09 -58.74 -0.04
N ALA A 208 4.96 -59.11 1.23
CA ALA A 208 6.01 -58.92 2.23
C ALA A 208 7.37 -59.56 1.85
N GLY A 209 7.37 -60.64 1.06
CA GLY A 209 8.60 -61.28 0.57
C GLY A 209 9.28 -60.51 -0.56
N SER A 210 8.51 -59.96 -1.50
CA SER A 210 9.03 -59.27 -2.69
C SER A 210 9.41 -57.80 -2.43
N TRP A 211 8.86 -57.20 -1.37
CA TRP A 211 9.18 -55.81 -1.00
C TRP A 211 10.66 -55.61 -0.66
N ILE A 212 11.31 -56.58 -0.01
CA ILE A 212 12.71 -56.46 0.43
C ILE A 212 13.63 -56.26 -0.78
N GLU A 213 13.44 -57.06 -1.83
CA GLU A 213 14.23 -56.97 -3.07
C GLU A 213 13.94 -55.68 -3.83
N ALA A 214 12.67 -55.26 -3.89
CA ALA A 214 12.27 -54.01 -4.51
C ALA A 214 12.85 -52.79 -3.77
N GLN A 215 12.84 -52.82 -2.44
CA GLN A 215 13.31 -51.73 -1.58
C GLN A 215 14.80 -51.45 -1.76
N ASP A 216 15.63 -52.50 -1.86
CA ASP A 216 17.06 -52.34 -2.13
C ASP A 216 17.28 -51.62 -3.48
N LEU A 217 16.52 -51.99 -4.50
CA LEU A 217 16.58 -51.36 -5.81
C LEU A 217 16.16 -49.89 -5.79
N PHE A 218 15.06 -49.58 -5.08
CA PHE A 218 14.61 -48.20 -4.88
C PHE A 218 15.67 -47.36 -4.16
N ASN A 219 16.33 -47.90 -3.13
CA ASN A 219 17.38 -47.21 -2.39
C ASN A 219 18.60 -46.92 -3.27
N GLU A 220 19.04 -47.88 -4.09
CA GLU A 220 20.15 -47.68 -5.03
C GLU A 220 19.84 -46.61 -6.09
N LEU A 221 18.59 -46.55 -6.58
CA LEU A 221 18.11 -45.48 -7.46
C LEU A 221 18.12 -44.11 -6.76
N LEU A 222 17.64 -44.03 -5.52
CA LEU A 222 17.61 -42.79 -4.72
C LEU A 222 19.01 -42.27 -4.39
N LEU A 223 19.96 -43.17 -4.10
CA LEU A 223 21.37 -42.81 -3.87
C LEU A 223 22.08 -42.36 -5.15
N GLY A 224 21.46 -42.53 -6.32
CA GLY A 224 22.03 -42.18 -7.62
C GLY A 224 23.14 -43.14 -8.07
N ASN A 225 23.29 -44.28 -7.40
CA ASN A 225 24.24 -45.32 -7.79
C ASN A 225 23.84 -46.00 -9.11
N MET A 226 22.56 -45.95 -9.44
CA MET A 226 21.98 -46.41 -10.70
C MET A 226 20.94 -45.41 -11.21
N GLN A 227 20.81 -45.30 -12.54
CA GLN A 227 19.82 -44.41 -13.18
C GLN A 227 18.54 -45.13 -13.61
N ILE A 228 18.64 -46.42 -13.92
CA ILE A 228 17.55 -47.25 -14.42
C ILE A 228 17.68 -48.61 -13.76
N ALA A 229 16.56 -49.18 -13.32
CA ALA A 229 16.50 -50.47 -12.67
C ALA A 229 15.39 -51.31 -13.29
N GLN A 230 15.67 -52.57 -13.58
CA GLN A 230 14.66 -53.50 -14.07
C GLN A 230 14.46 -54.61 -13.04
N MET A 231 13.19 -54.93 -12.74
CA MET A 231 12.86 -56.04 -11.84
C MET A 231 11.56 -56.71 -12.22
N ASP A 232 11.51 -58.03 -12.05
CA ASP A 232 10.30 -58.81 -12.13
C ASP A 232 9.86 -59.17 -10.72
N THR A 233 8.68 -58.71 -10.31
CA THR A 233 8.19 -58.89 -8.93
C THR A 233 6.68 -59.10 -8.91
N GLU A 234 6.24 -59.71 -7.81
CA GLU A 234 4.84 -59.84 -7.49
C GLU A 234 4.27 -58.51 -6.99
N LEU A 235 3.09 -58.18 -7.49
CA LEU A 235 2.24 -57.08 -7.04
C LEU A 235 0.98 -57.66 -6.42
N ILE A 236 0.56 -57.12 -5.28
CA ILE A 236 -0.72 -57.44 -4.65
C ILE A 236 -1.76 -56.38 -5.01
N ASP A 237 -2.89 -56.81 -5.56
CA ASP A 237 -3.99 -55.92 -5.89
C ASP A 237 -4.94 -55.69 -4.69
N LYS A 238 -5.94 -54.81 -4.85
CA LYS A 238 -6.88 -54.46 -3.77
C LYS A 238 -7.68 -55.65 -3.23
N ASP A 239 -7.92 -56.65 -4.08
CA ASP A 239 -8.66 -57.86 -3.75
C ASP A 239 -7.75 -58.97 -3.18
N GLY A 240 -6.44 -58.69 -3.05
CA GLY A 240 -5.44 -59.61 -2.53
C GLY A 240 -4.94 -60.63 -3.56
N ILE A 241 -5.22 -60.43 -4.84
CA ILE A 241 -4.74 -61.28 -5.93
C ILE A 241 -3.31 -60.86 -6.28
N ILE A 242 -2.43 -61.86 -6.35
CA ILE A 242 -1.03 -61.67 -6.72
C ILE A 242 -0.91 -61.68 -8.25
N ARG A 243 -0.22 -60.67 -8.78
CA ARG A 243 0.06 -60.47 -10.21
C ARG A 243 1.55 -60.36 -10.41
N GLN A 244 2.07 -60.97 -11.48
CA GLN A 244 3.46 -60.78 -11.88
C GLN A 244 3.59 -59.52 -12.71
N VAL A 245 4.49 -58.62 -12.32
CA VAL A 245 4.72 -57.33 -12.98
C VAL A 245 6.21 -57.17 -13.24
N SER A 246 6.54 -56.79 -14.47
CA SER A 246 7.88 -56.39 -14.87
C SER A 246 7.99 -54.87 -14.82
N TRP A 247 8.92 -54.36 -14.02
CA TRP A 247 9.21 -52.94 -13.83
C TRP A 247 10.48 -52.55 -14.56
N LEU A 248 10.50 -51.31 -15.06
CA LEU A 248 11.62 -50.73 -15.80
C LEU A 248 11.92 -49.31 -15.31
#